data_AF-A0A972V4V4-F1
#
_entry.id   AF-A0A972V4V4-F1
#
_cell.length_a   1.000
_cell.length_b   1.000
_cell.length_c   1.000
_cell.angle_alpha   90.00
_cell.angle_beta   90.00
_cell.angle_gamma   90.00
#
_symmetry.space_group_name_H-M   'P 1'
#
loop_
_entity.id
_entity.type
_entity.pdbx_description
1 polymer ?
#
loop_
_entity_poly.entity_id
_entity_poly.type
_entity_poly.pdbx_seq_one_letter_code
_entity_poly.pdbx_strand_id
1 'polypeptide(L)' 'MTDKPEQSAETTTEPVPTIKLPIMRMDGSATGEEVELNPQVFGLPRNDHVIYLAVKAELHNKRQGTRSTLTRSMV' A
#
# COMPACT_ATOMS: atom_id res chain seq x y z
N MET A 1 -38.56 19.57 20.18
CA MET A 1 -38.17 20.38 19.00
C MET A 1 -36.65 20.35 18.91
N THR A 2 -35.96 19.60 18.09
CA THR A 2 -36.22 18.37 17.34
C THR A 2 -34.81 17.84 17.20
N ASP A 3 -34.53 16.70 17.83
CA ASP A 3 -33.23 16.04 17.72
C ASP A 3 -32.95 15.80 16.24
N LYS A 4 -31.76 16.25 15.83
CA LYS A 4 -31.26 16.09 14.47
C LYS A 4 -31.31 14.59 14.14
N PRO A 5 -32.11 14.15 13.17
CA PRO A 5 -32.31 12.74 12.90
C PRO A 5 -31.00 12.13 12.44
N GLU A 6 -30.70 11.00 13.07
CA GLU A 6 -29.76 9.99 12.64
C GLU A 6 -29.88 9.80 11.12
N GLN A 7 -28.87 10.27 10.38
CA GLN A 7 -28.69 9.82 9.01
C GLN A 7 -28.09 8.42 9.09
N SER A 8 -29.01 7.46 9.11
CA SER A 8 -28.88 6.16 8.48
C SER A 8 -28.28 6.33 7.07
N ALA A 9 -26.96 6.31 6.99
CA ALA A 9 -26.26 5.98 5.76
C ALA A 9 -26.10 4.45 5.73
N GLU A 10 -27.20 3.77 5.42
CA GLU A 10 -27.12 2.46 4.77
C GLU A 10 -26.36 2.69 3.46
N THR A 11 -25.07 2.35 3.42
CA THR A 11 -24.41 1.96 2.18
C THR A 11 -24.38 0.44 2.21
N THR A 12 -25.36 -0.12 1.51
CA THR A 12 -25.42 -1.47 0.97
C THR A 12 -24.06 -2.17 0.96
N THR A 13 -23.92 -3.19 1.79
CA THR A 13 -22.90 -4.24 1.65
C THR A 13 -23.15 -4.97 0.34
N GLU A 14 -22.67 -4.40 -0.75
CA GLU A 14 -22.47 -5.17 -1.98
C GLU A 14 -21.30 -6.13 -1.75
N PRO A 15 -21.39 -7.39 -2.23
CA PRO A 15 -20.39 -8.40 -1.96
C PRO A 15 -19.06 -7.99 -2.59
N VAL A 16 -18.16 -7.50 -1.75
CA VAL A 16 -16.79 -7.21 -2.16
C VAL A 16 -16.18 -8.54 -2.64
N PRO A 17 -15.67 -8.64 -3.87
CA PRO A 17 -15.20 -9.91 -4.42
C PRO A 17 -13.99 -10.42 -3.62
N THR A 18 -14.19 -11.43 -2.79
CA THR A 18 -13.13 -12.05 -1.99
C THR A 18 -12.15 -12.80 -2.89
N ILE A 19 -10.87 -12.41 -2.87
CA ILE A 19 -9.80 -13.12 -3.58
C ILE A 19 -9.35 -14.27 -2.68
N LYS A 20 -9.42 -15.52 -3.15
CA LYS A 20 -8.98 -16.71 -2.40
C LYS A 20 -7.66 -17.22 -2.97
N LEU A 21 -6.64 -17.34 -2.11
CA LEU A 21 -5.34 -17.91 -2.50
C LEU A 21 -4.96 -19.10 -1.59
N PRO A 22 -4.38 -20.17 -2.16
CA PRO A 22 -3.93 -21.32 -1.38
C PRO A 22 -2.62 -21.02 -0.65
N ILE A 23 -2.51 -21.45 0.61
CA ILE A 23 -1.27 -21.34 1.39
C ILE A 23 -0.34 -22.50 1.04
N MET A 24 0.88 -22.17 0.63
CA MET A 24 1.95 -23.13 0.39
C MET A 24 2.97 -23.09 1.54
N ARG A 25 3.47 -24.26 1.93
CA ARG A 25 4.62 -24.37 2.85
C ARG A 25 5.91 -24.01 2.12
N MET A 26 6.97 -23.66 2.85
CA MET A 26 8.26 -23.29 2.26
C MET A 26 8.86 -24.39 1.38
N ASP A 27 8.54 -25.65 1.69
CA ASP A 27 8.98 -26.82 0.92
C ASP A 27 8.19 -27.02 -0.39
N GLY A 28 7.30 -26.10 -0.74
CA GLY A 28 6.44 -26.16 -1.92
C GLY A 28 5.22 -27.09 -1.78
N SER A 29 5.04 -27.73 -0.63
CA SER A 29 3.84 -28.54 -0.37
C SER A 29 2.63 -27.65 -0.07
N ALA A 30 1.46 -28.01 -0.62
CA ALA A 30 0.21 -27.32 -0.31
C ALA A 30 -0.21 -27.60 1.14
N THR A 31 -0.65 -26.56 1.85
CA THR A 31 -1.07 -26.66 3.26
C THR A 31 -2.53 -27.10 3.38
N GLY A 32 -3.29 -27.02 2.28
CA GLY A 32 -4.72 -27.33 2.22
C GLY A 32 -5.62 -26.21 2.75
N GLU A 33 -5.02 -25.13 3.25
CA GLU A 33 -5.72 -23.94 3.75
C GLU A 33 -5.75 -22.84 2.68
N GLU A 34 -6.85 -22.10 2.64
CA GLU A 34 -7.07 -20.96 1.73
C GLU A 34 -7.22 -19.68 2.56
N VAL A 35 -6.63 -18.58 2.08
CA VAL A 35 -6.75 -17.26 2.71
C VAL A 35 -7.65 -16.38 1.87
N GLU A 36 -8.58 -15.71 2.55
CA GLU A 36 -9.44 -14.68 1.98
C GLU A 36 -8.74 -13.32 2.07
N LEU A 37 -8.41 -12.75 0.90
CA LEU A 37 -7.74 -11.47 0.77
C LEU A 37 -8.74 -10.35 0.49
N ASN A 38 -8.51 -9.21 1.11
CA ASN A 38 -9.31 -8.02 0.89
C ASN A 38 -9.03 -7.42 -0.51
N PRO A 39 -10.03 -7.38 -1.41
CA PRO A 39 -9.85 -6.83 -2.76
C PRO A 39 -9.57 -5.32 -2.77
N GLN A 40 -9.90 -4.59 -1.71
CA GLN A 40 -9.60 -3.15 -1.62
C GLN A 40 -8.09 -2.86 -1.51
N VAL A 41 -7.28 -3.85 -1.13
CA VAL A 41 -5.81 -3.70 -1.02
C VAL A 41 -5.11 -4.42 -2.17
N PHE A 42 -5.60 -5.60 -2.55
CA PHE A 42 -4.92 -6.48 -3.51
C PHE A 42 -5.55 -6.50 -4.92
N GLY A 43 -6.75 -5.98 -5.08
CA GLY A 43 -7.48 -5.92 -6.37
C GLY A 43 -7.41 -4.55 -7.07
N LEU A 44 -6.64 -3.60 -6.53
CA LEU A 44 -6.51 -2.26 -7.12
C LEU A 44 -5.79 -2.33 -8.47
N PRO A 45 -6.24 -1.57 -9.48
CA PRO A 45 -5.48 -1.38 -10.71
C PRO A 45 -4.14 -0.72 -10.37
N ARG A 46 -3.07 -1.22 -10.98
CA ARG A 46 -1.72 -0.72 -10.79
C ARG A 46 -1.65 0.78 -11.14
N ASN A 47 -1.21 1.60 -10.19
CA ASN A 47 -0.95 3.02 -10.42
C ASN A 47 0.56 3.29 -10.52
N ASP A 48 1.04 3.45 -11.77
CA ASP A 48 2.47 3.63 -12.07
C ASP A 48 3.09 4.88 -11.44
N HIS A 49 2.32 5.97 -11.36
CA HIS A 49 2.82 7.22 -10.81
C HIS A 49 3.12 7.10 -9.32
N VAL A 50 2.22 6.44 -8.56
CA VAL A 50 2.41 6.23 -7.12
C VAL A 50 3.61 5.32 -6.86
N ILE A 51 3.78 4.26 -7.66
CA ILE A 51 4.93 3.36 -7.57
C ILE A 51 6.23 4.13 -7.80
N TYR A 52 6.29 4.96 -8.85
CA TYR A 52 7.46 5.78 -9.13
C TYR A 52 7.79 6.74 -7.98
N LEU A 53 6.78 7.44 -7.45
CA LEU A 53 6.97 8.39 -6.35
C LEU A 53 7.48 7.70 -5.08
N ALA A 54 6.93 6.54 -4.74
CA ALA A 54 7.36 5.77 -3.58
C ALA A 54 8.84 5.39 -3.67
N VAL A 55 9.26 4.82 -4.81
CA VAL A 55 10.65 4.43 -5.05
C VAL A 55 11.57 5.65 -5.07
N LYS A 56 11.16 6.74 -5.71
CA LYS A 56 11.93 7.99 -5.76
C LYS A 56 12.16 8.56 -4.35
N ALA A 57 11.12 8.60 -3.52
CA ALA A 57 11.21 9.09 -2.15
C ALA A 57 12.14 8.22 -1.31
N GLU A 58 12.03 6.90 -1.41
CA GLU A 58 12.90 5.95 -0.71
C GLU A 58 14.38 6.14 -1.10
N LEU A 59 14.69 6.20 -2.40
CA LEU A 59 16.05 6.42 -2.90
C LEU A 59 16.63 7.77 -2.48
N HIS A 60 15.80 8.81 -2.46
CA HIS A 60 16.20 10.13 -2.01
C HIS A 60 16.55 10.14 -0.52
N ASN A 61 15.72 9.49 0.31
CA ASN A 61 15.94 9.40 1.76
C ASN A 61 17.18 8.57 2.12
N LYS A 62 17.50 7.55 1.32
CA LYS A 62 18.74 6.77 1.48
C LYS A 62 20.00 7.55 1.11
N ARG A 63 19.91 8.64 0.36
CA ARG A 63 21.09 9.39 -0.10
C ARG A 63 21.66 10.27 1.02
N GLN A 64 22.86 9.96 1.48
CA GLN A 64 23.64 10.86 2.32
C GLN A 64 24.58 11.73 1.47
N GLY A 65 24.36 13.04 1.47
CA GLY A 65 25.22 13.99 0.76
C GLY A 65 26.46 14.34 1.59
N THR A 66 27.58 13.67 1.34
CA THR A 66 28.89 14.00 1.94
C THR A 66 29.76 14.90 1.04
N ARG A 67 29.19 15.37 -0.08
CA ARG A 67 29.91 16.22 -1.03
C ARG A 67 30.23 17.57 -0.39
N SER A 68 31.53 17.85 -0.24
CA SER A 68 32.07 19.14 0.16
C SER A 68 32.99 19.67 -0.94
N THR A 69 33.01 20.98 -1.14
CA THR A 69 33.87 21.65 -2.13
C THR A 69 34.47 22.89 -1.47
N LEU A 70 35.75 23.14 -1.73
CA LEU A 70 36.44 24.31 -1.18
C LEU A 70 35.85 25.59 -1.78
N THR A 71 35.58 26.56 -0.91
CA THR A 71 35.23 27.92 -1.32
C THR A 71 36.49 28.76 -1.50
N ARG A 72 36.43 29.86 -2.25
CA ARG A 72 37.61 30.70 -2.58
C ARG A 72 38.40 31.19 -1.36
N SER A 73 37.76 31.30 -0.20
CA SER A 73 38.36 31.71 1.08
C SER A 73 39.02 30.56 1.86
N MET A 74 38.82 29.31 1.44
CA MET A 74 39.37 28.10 2.06
C MET A 74 40.50 27.48 1.23
N VAL A 75 40.87 28.09 0.10
CA VAL A 75 42.02 27.69 -0.72
C VAL A 75 43.32 28.17 -0.09
#